data_AF-A0ABD5Y3W6-F1
#
_entry.id   AF-A0ABD5Y3W6-F1
#
_cell.length_a   1.000
_cell.length_b   1.000
_cell.length_c   1.000
_cell.angle_alpha   90.00
_cell.angle_beta   90.00
_cell.angle_gamma   90.00
#
_symmetry.space_group_name_H-M   'P 1'
#
loop_
_entity.id
_entity.type
_entity.pdbx_description
1 polymer ?
#
loop_
_entity_poly.entity_id
_entity_poly.type
_entity_poly.pdbx_seq_one_letter_code
_entity_poly.pdbx_strand_id
1 'polypeptide(L)'
;MTNDTTAADDSAVGRRTLLQALAAAGAFGAATTTAAGQDGDGESGDDADPLYVVEQGDERHEVAPLSGSEPVESFYDLRIPEKYTGDNGATDPGEGPYYMSVGTQDLQRPSTSLLFFYEGPDGVSLVAVHDADGGDGGSATWTVSGVPAGAGWLVKDDLYRFESGEKPDSNYDNWNTDGTNNRIDWTWGPTRGDGGVLGHLDPGTAIGINPAFNEDAALYGQHYEGTIDEWQLLSADGEGGVTRSTLDLGAPLTVAVERASADGDSDDTDLDLSVSPPDAKINVESEGLIPVDIDCPDPSELDVDSISFGAPEAVDNGNGASAKHHEGHAEEGTCRVHFRVDDTEIDPKNALAKIAGKIRGGDGDGGDSSFSLEDAIDAFDPNGDGGNDGDGDDSDDGDDESEGEGNGKNGRGPPDHADDDENNGKGNGKDNGKGNGRGNGNGKQKGN
;
A
#
# COMPACT_ATOMS: atom_id res chain seq x y z
N MET A 1 47.66 63.00 -13.48
CA MET A 1 46.38 63.73 -13.61
C MET A 1 45.29 62.68 -13.60
N THR A 2 44.60 62.62 -12.48
CA THR A 2 43.51 61.72 -12.09
C THR A 2 42.17 62.23 -12.58
N ASN A 3 41.24 61.31 -12.87
CA ASN A 3 39.78 61.33 -12.62
C ASN A 3 39.25 60.03 -13.26
N ASP A 4 38.87 58.99 -12.52
CA ASP A 4 37.69 58.85 -11.65
C ASP A 4 36.38 58.79 -12.45
N THR A 5 35.76 57.61 -12.52
CA THR A 5 34.36 57.34 -12.12
C THR A 5 34.07 55.83 -12.21
N THR A 6 33.46 55.35 -11.13
CA THR A 6 33.01 54.01 -10.75
C THR A 6 31.80 53.48 -11.53
N ALA A 7 31.68 52.14 -11.59
CA ALA A 7 30.41 51.42 -11.55
C ALA A 7 30.65 50.05 -10.89
N ALA A 8 29.79 49.74 -9.91
CA ALA A 8 29.80 48.52 -9.10
C ALA A 8 29.19 47.35 -9.87
N ASP A 9 29.63 46.12 -9.59
CA ASP A 9 28.71 44.99 -9.45
C ASP A 9 29.35 43.82 -8.68
N ASP A 10 28.48 42.91 -8.27
CA ASP A 10 28.41 42.25 -6.99
C ASP A 10 29.34 41.05 -6.74
N SER A 11 29.40 40.73 -5.46
CA SER A 11 30.29 39.79 -4.79
C SER A 11 29.93 38.33 -5.08
N ALA A 12 30.75 37.66 -5.89
CA ALA A 12 30.82 36.20 -5.88
C ALA A 12 31.81 35.75 -4.78
N VAL A 13 31.29 35.33 -3.62
CA VAL A 13 32.09 34.59 -2.62
C VAL A 13 31.24 33.44 -2.09
N GLY A 14 31.57 32.23 -2.57
CA GLY A 14 31.01 30.98 -2.08
C GLY A 14 31.31 30.76 -0.60
N ARG A 15 30.40 30.05 0.07
CA ARG A 15 30.57 29.62 1.45
C ARG A 15 30.18 28.15 1.57
N ARG A 16 31.20 27.30 1.41
CA ARG A 16 31.25 25.97 2.01
C ARG A 16 31.66 26.12 3.49
N THR A 17 30.88 25.46 4.35
CA THR A 17 31.30 24.79 5.60
C THR A 17 31.76 25.64 6.79
N LEU A 18 31.00 25.61 7.90
CA LEU A 18 31.55 25.31 9.23
C LEU A 18 30.46 24.95 10.26
N LEU A 19 30.48 23.70 10.73
CA LEU A 19 29.85 23.20 11.96
C LEU A 19 30.67 23.63 13.20
N GLN A 20 30.01 24.05 14.27
CA GLN A 20 30.48 24.05 15.66
C GLN A 20 29.27 23.74 16.56
N ALA A 21 29.13 22.52 17.09
CA ALA A 21 29.74 21.99 18.31
C ALA A 21 29.12 22.55 19.61
N LEU A 22 28.29 21.73 20.26
CA LEU A 22 28.12 21.70 21.71
C LEU A 22 28.26 20.23 22.15
N ALA A 23 29.33 19.96 22.87
CA ALA A 23 29.63 18.69 23.50
C ALA A 23 29.56 18.85 25.02
N ALA A 24 28.78 18.01 25.68
CA ALA A 24 28.96 17.55 27.06
C ALA A 24 28.02 16.33 27.24
N ALA A 25 28.52 15.10 27.11
CA ALA A 25 29.06 14.27 28.19
C ALA A 25 27.97 13.55 28.99
N GLY A 26 27.92 12.21 28.89
CA GLY A 26 27.25 11.37 29.88
C GLY A 26 26.91 9.96 29.38
N ALA A 27 27.71 8.97 29.78
CA ALA A 27 27.39 7.55 29.65
C ALA A 27 26.57 7.06 30.86
N PHE A 28 25.96 5.88 30.70
CA PHE A 28 25.26 5.02 31.67
C PHE A 28 23.79 5.32 31.95
N GLY A 29 22.97 4.28 31.76
CA GLY A 29 21.58 4.23 32.18
C GLY A 29 21.41 4.23 33.69
N ALA A 30 20.26 4.75 34.11
CA ALA A 30 19.50 4.41 35.31
C ALA A 30 18.36 5.44 35.38
N ALA A 31 17.14 4.96 35.63
CA ALA A 31 16.02 5.78 36.02
C ALA A 31 16.39 6.67 37.23
N THR A 32 16.25 7.99 37.09
CA THR A 32 16.06 8.90 38.23
C THR A 32 15.14 10.03 37.83
N THR A 33 13.94 9.97 38.38
CA THR A 33 12.97 11.06 38.53
C THR A 33 13.62 12.27 39.19
N THR A 34 13.54 13.44 38.55
CA THR A 34 13.66 14.74 39.23
C THR A 34 12.46 15.60 38.85
N ALA A 35 11.52 15.68 39.79
CA ALA A 35 10.45 16.66 39.79
C ALA A 35 11.01 18.05 40.08
N ALA A 36 10.68 19.02 39.23
CA ALA A 36 10.66 20.44 39.56
C ALA A 36 9.47 21.06 38.81
N GLY A 37 8.42 21.37 39.55
CA GLY A 37 7.17 21.90 39.00
C GLY A 37 7.31 23.34 38.52
N GLN A 38 6.50 23.67 37.53
CA GLN A 38 6.05 25.03 37.30
C GLN A 38 4.61 25.00 36.75
N ASP A 39 3.70 25.55 37.55
CA ASP A 39 2.29 25.76 37.22
C ASP A 39 2.13 26.63 35.98
N GLY A 40 1.26 26.20 35.07
CA GLY A 40 0.83 26.95 33.89
C GLY A 40 -0.32 26.23 33.17
N ASP A 41 -1.55 26.55 33.58
CA ASP A 41 -2.81 26.12 32.98
C ASP A 41 -2.81 26.31 31.45
N GLY A 42 -3.06 25.21 30.75
CA GLY A 42 -3.25 25.14 29.30
C GLY A 42 -2.97 23.74 28.76
N GLU A 43 -3.70 22.72 29.24
CA GLU A 43 -3.76 21.39 28.60
C GLU A 43 -4.28 21.57 27.16
N SER A 44 -3.35 21.81 26.25
CA SER A 44 -3.48 21.32 24.88
C SER A 44 -3.31 19.81 25.03
N GLY A 45 -4.32 19.03 24.63
CA GLY A 45 -4.15 17.58 24.61
C GLY A 45 -2.86 17.27 23.87
N ASP A 46 -2.00 16.45 24.48
CA ASP A 46 -0.85 15.88 23.78
C ASP A 46 -1.42 15.03 22.65
N ASP A 47 -1.59 15.64 21.47
CA ASP A 47 -1.71 14.91 20.21
C ASP A 47 -0.33 14.29 20.00
N ALA A 48 -0.14 13.09 20.58
CA ALA A 48 1.09 12.35 20.38
C ALA A 48 1.30 12.12 18.87
N ASP A 49 2.53 12.30 18.41
CA ASP A 49 2.87 12.17 16.99
C ASP A 49 2.51 10.76 16.50
N PRO A 50 1.80 10.60 15.36
CA PRO A 50 1.40 9.29 14.87
C PRO A 50 2.62 8.39 14.60
N LEU A 51 2.43 7.08 14.77
CA LEU A 51 3.44 6.07 14.49
C LEU A 51 3.27 5.53 13.07
N TYR A 52 4.34 5.49 12.28
CA TYR A 52 4.30 4.98 10.91
C TYR A 52 4.92 3.60 10.85
N VAL A 53 4.19 2.66 10.28
CA VAL A 53 4.56 1.25 10.33
C VAL A 53 4.50 0.64 8.94
N VAL A 54 5.47 -0.20 8.63
CA VAL A 54 5.47 -1.07 7.45
C VAL A 54 5.67 -2.51 7.90
N GLU A 55 4.74 -3.37 7.54
CA GLU A 55 4.74 -4.79 7.90
C GLU A 55 4.83 -5.66 6.66
N GLN A 56 5.79 -6.60 6.63
CA GLN A 56 5.94 -7.54 5.53
C GLN A 56 6.25 -8.94 6.08
N GLY A 57 5.28 -9.85 5.97
CA GLY A 57 5.37 -11.16 6.63
C GLY A 57 5.40 -10.99 8.16
N ASP A 58 6.43 -11.54 8.80
CA ASP A 58 6.62 -11.47 10.27
C ASP A 58 7.45 -10.24 10.70
N GLU A 59 7.89 -9.39 9.75
CA GLU A 59 8.70 -8.21 10.05
C GLU A 59 7.86 -6.95 10.15
N ARG A 60 7.98 -6.26 11.28
CA ARG A 60 7.38 -4.93 11.54
C ARG A 60 8.48 -3.88 11.63
N HIS A 61 8.38 -2.85 10.80
CA HIS A 61 9.32 -1.73 10.75
C HIS A 61 8.60 -0.46 11.21
N GLU A 62 9.05 0.12 12.32
CA GLU A 62 8.70 1.50 12.67
C GLU A 62 9.53 2.47 11.83
N VAL A 63 8.88 3.41 11.17
CA VAL A 63 9.49 4.29 10.16
C VAL A 63 9.36 5.73 10.61
N ALA A 64 10.49 6.43 10.71
CA ALA A 64 10.48 7.88 10.83
C ALA A 64 10.32 8.49 9.41
N PRO A 65 9.29 9.33 9.17
CA PRO A 65 9.14 9.99 7.88
C PRO A 65 10.33 10.88 7.53
N LEU A 66 10.57 11.05 6.23
CA LEU A 66 11.42 12.11 5.74
C LEU A 66 10.61 13.41 5.79
N SER A 67 11.02 14.38 6.60
CA SER A 67 10.28 15.65 6.72
C SER A 67 10.90 16.75 5.87
N GLY A 68 10.07 17.64 5.32
CA GLY A 68 10.50 18.80 4.56
C GLY A 68 9.50 19.96 4.61
N SER A 69 9.94 21.14 4.18
CA SER A 69 9.13 22.37 4.20
C SER A 69 8.34 22.61 2.92
N GLU A 70 8.43 21.71 1.95
CA GLU A 70 7.80 21.84 0.64
C GLU A 70 6.72 20.76 0.48
N PRO A 71 5.68 20.98 -0.34
CA PRO A 71 4.73 19.91 -0.68
C PRO A 71 5.43 18.71 -1.30
N VAL A 72 4.86 17.51 -1.13
CA VAL A 72 5.49 16.26 -1.56
C VAL A 72 5.74 16.20 -3.06
N GLU A 73 4.91 16.83 -3.88
CA GLU A 73 5.09 16.91 -5.33
C GLU A 73 6.31 17.74 -5.71
N SER A 74 6.60 18.79 -4.91
CA SER A 74 7.80 19.61 -5.08
C SER A 74 9.04 18.88 -4.58
N PHE A 75 8.93 18.11 -3.49
CA PHE A 75 10.00 17.23 -3.03
C PHE A 75 10.29 16.09 -4.03
N TYR A 76 9.25 15.49 -4.62
CA TYR A 76 9.40 14.45 -5.64
C TYR A 76 9.96 15.04 -6.94
N ASP A 77 9.54 16.25 -7.31
CA ASP A 77 9.97 17.02 -8.47
C ASP A 77 9.89 16.19 -9.76
N LEU A 78 8.68 15.72 -10.08
CA LEU A 78 8.43 15.11 -11.39
C LEU A 78 8.43 16.23 -12.43
N ARG A 79 9.34 16.13 -13.40
CA ARG A 79 9.45 17.13 -14.48
C ARG A 79 8.95 16.58 -15.79
N ILE A 80 8.07 17.31 -16.45
CA ILE A 80 7.53 16.97 -17.78
C ILE A 80 7.56 18.22 -18.67
N PRO A 81 7.97 18.15 -19.95
CA PRO A 81 8.00 19.33 -20.81
C PRO A 81 6.63 19.98 -21.04
N GLU A 82 6.58 21.31 -21.13
CA GLU A 82 5.38 22.18 -21.23
C GLU A 82 4.45 21.82 -22.41
N LYS A 83 4.97 21.13 -23.43
CA LYS A 83 4.14 20.60 -24.53
C LYS A 83 3.13 19.53 -24.08
N TYR A 84 3.26 19.02 -22.87
CA TYR A 84 2.34 18.06 -22.28
C TYR A 84 1.53 18.69 -21.16
N THR A 85 0.37 18.11 -20.91
CA THR A 85 -0.60 18.48 -19.89
C THR A 85 -1.07 17.22 -19.18
N GLY A 86 -1.62 17.33 -17.98
CA GLY A 86 -2.12 16.18 -17.24
C GLY A 86 -2.33 16.53 -15.78
N ASP A 87 -3.13 15.71 -15.11
CA ASP A 87 -3.22 15.71 -13.66
C ASP A 87 -2.25 14.63 -13.16
N ASN A 88 -0.97 15.00 -13.00
CA ASN A 88 0.09 14.05 -12.67
C ASN A 88 1.15 14.58 -11.69
N GLY A 89 0.93 15.75 -11.10
CA GLY A 89 1.87 16.37 -10.16
C GLY A 89 3.16 16.90 -10.79
N ALA A 90 3.27 16.93 -12.13
CA ALA A 90 4.50 17.36 -12.79
C ALA A 90 4.62 18.88 -12.96
N THR A 91 5.85 19.38 -13.03
CA THR A 91 6.20 20.75 -13.39
C THR A 91 7.09 20.82 -14.64
N ASP A 92 7.22 21.99 -15.27
CA ASP A 92 8.27 22.26 -16.28
C ASP A 92 9.13 23.46 -15.87
N PRO A 93 10.32 23.24 -15.28
CA PRO A 93 11.25 24.34 -15.01
C PRO A 93 12.02 24.82 -16.26
N GLY A 94 11.79 24.21 -17.44
CA GLY A 94 12.47 24.52 -18.70
C GLY A 94 13.79 23.78 -18.90
N GLU A 95 14.20 22.95 -17.94
CA GLU A 95 15.37 22.10 -17.99
C GLU A 95 15.13 20.73 -17.35
N GLY A 96 15.80 19.71 -17.89
CA GLY A 96 15.70 18.34 -17.39
C GLY A 96 16.55 18.07 -16.14
N PRO A 97 16.68 16.79 -15.73
CA PRO A 97 16.10 15.61 -16.39
C PRO A 97 14.57 15.60 -16.33
N TYR A 98 13.93 14.96 -17.31
CA TYR A 98 12.48 14.85 -17.44
C TYR A 98 12.06 13.38 -17.31
N TYR A 99 10.79 13.13 -16.94
CA TYR A 99 10.18 11.79 -16.81
C TYR A 99 10.86 10.91 -15.75
N MET A 100 11.15 11.50 -14.60
CA MET A 100 11.62 10.82 -13.40
C MET A 100 11.55 11.77 -12.20
N SER A 101 11.66 11.24 -10.98
CA SER A 101 11.83 12.04 -9.76
C SER A 101 13.22 12.69 -9.72
N VAL A 102 13.27 14.04 -9.79
CA VAL A 102 14.55 14.77 -9.70
C VAL A 102 14.91 15.10 -8.25
N GLY A 103 13.91 15.31 -7.40
CA GLY A 103 14.12 15.77 -6.03
C GLY A 103 14.59 14.66 -5.08
N THR A 104 14.47 13.39 -5.49
CA THR A 104 14.92 12.22 -4.71
C THR A 104 16.22 11.58 -5.23
N GLN A 105 16.93 12.24 -6.15
CA GLN A 105 18.13 11.68 -6.81
C GLN A 105 19.25 11.26 -5.85
N ASP A 106 19.38 11.91 -4.71
CA ASP A 106 20.36 11.57 -3.68
C ASP A 106 20.00 10.30 -2.89
N LEU A 107 18.72 9.91 -2.91
CA LEU A 107 18.20 8.67 -2.32
C LEU A 107 18.23 7.49 -3.29
N GLN A 108 18.11 7.75 -4.58
CA GLN A 108 18.02 6.73 -5.63
C GLN A 108 19.29 5.87 -5.74
N ARG A 109 19.10 4.61 -6.13
CA ARG A 109 20.18 3.65 -6.45
C ARG A 109 19.80 2.86 -7.70
N PRO A 110 20.75 2.54 -8.59
CA PRO A 110 20.47 1.70 -9.75
C PRO A 110 19.84 0.36 -9.35
N SER A 111 18.90 -0.14 -10.14
CA SER A 111 18.21 -1.42 -9.94
C SER A 111 17.55 -1.56 -8.56
N THR A 112 17.14 -0.45 -7.95
CA THR A 112 16.52 -0.42 -6.62
C THR A 112 15.18 0.29 -6.64
N SER A 113 14.14 -0.33 -6.09
CA SER A 113 12.88 0.33 -5.77
C SER A 113 12.92 0.88 -4.34
N LEU A 114 12.36 2.06 -4.11
CA LEU A 114 12.30 2.73 -2.81
C LEU A 114 10.85 2.93 -2.37
N LEU A 115 10.60 2.73 -1.08
CA LEU A 115 9.36 3.06 -0.38
C LEU A 115 9.69 3.88 0.86
N PHE A 116 8.99 4.99 1.10
CA PHE A 116 9.15 5.77 2.34
C PHE A 116 7.99 6.72 2.58
N PHE A 117 7.84 7.18 3.82
CA PHE A 117 6.93 8.27 4.17
C PHE A 117 7.61 9.63 4.00
N TYR A 118 6.87 10.59 3.46
CA TYR A 118 7.26 11.99 3.43
C TYR A 118 6.26 12.83 4.22
N GLU A 119 6.76 13.62 5.17
CA GLU A 119 5.97 14.56 5.95
C GLU A 119 6.22 15.99 5.44
N GLY A 120 5.21 16.52 4.74
CA GLY A 120 5.22 17.88 4.20
C GLY A 120 4.23 18.80 4.89
N PRO A 121 4.10 20.06 4.42
CA PRO A 121 3.20 21.05 5.00
C PRO A 121 1.71 20.68 4.86
N ASP A 122 1.37 19.80 3.92
CA ASP A 122 -0.01 19.38 3.62
C ASP A 122 -0.37 18.02 4.26
N GLY A 123 0.58 17.37 4.94
CA GLY A 123 0.41 16.09 5.60
C GLY A 123 1.42 15.04 5.14
N VAL A 124 1.18 13.79 5.56
CA VAL A 124 2.06 12.65 5.26
C VAL A 124 1.64 11.98 3.98
N SER A 125 2.61 11.56 3.18
CA SER A 125 2.40 10.84 1.93
C SER A 125 3.31 9.62 1.86
N LEU A 126 2.86 8.57 1.18
CA LEU A 126 3.68 7.42 0.82
C LEU A 126 4.31 7.65 -0.55
N VAL A 127 5.63 7.52 -0.62
CA VAL A 127 6.42 7.78 -1.83
C VAL A 127 7.02 6.50 -2.36
N ALA A 128 6.83 6.26 -3.66
CA ALA A 128 7.44 5.18 -4.41
C ALA A 128 8.36 5.74 -5.49
N VAL A 129 9.61 5.26 -5.53
CA VAL A 129 10.57 5.62 -6.59
C VAL A 129 11.23 4.35 -7.10
N HIS A 130 11.20 4.14 -8.40
CA HIS A 130 11.79 2.97 -9.05
C HIS A 130 13.06 3.37 -9.80
N ASP A 131 14.17 2.72 -9.47
CA ASP A 131 15.48 2.89 -10.11
C ASP A 131 16.10 4.28 -9.92
N ALA A 132 17.26 4.52 -10.53
CA ALA A 132 17.99 5.78 -10.49
C ALA A 132 18.28 6.34 -11.88
N ASP A 133 18.70 7.61 -11.94
CA ASP A 133 19.37 8.12 -13.12
C ASP A 133 20.59 7.24 -13.45
N GLY A 134 20.70 6.83 -14.71
CA GLY A 134 21.71 5.87 -15.16
C GLY A 134 21.42 4.39 -14.86
N GLY A 135 20.22 4.05 -14.38
CA GLY A 135 19.74 2.67 -14.23
C GLY A 135 19.54 1.93 -15.56
N ASP A 136 19.28 0.63 -15.48
CA ASP A 136 19.11 -0.24 -16.65
C ASP A 136 17.67 -0.29 -17.17
N GLY A 137 16.70 0.25 -16.42
CA GLY A 137 15.27 0.17 -16.75
C GLY A 137 14.55 -0.89 -15.92
N GLY A 138 13.25 -1.05 -16.14
CA GLY A 138 12.48 -2.08 -15.45
C GLY A 138 10.97 -1.98 -15.62
N SER A 139 10.28 -2.78 -14.82
CA SER A 139 8.82 -2.80 -14.70
C SER A 139 8.42 -3.19 -13.29
N ALA A 140 7.37 -2.55 -12.79
CA ALA A 140 6.76 -2.88 -11.51
C ALA A 140 5.24 -2.74 -11.64
N THR A 141 4.50 -3.58 -10.94
CA THR A 141 3.05 -3.46 -10.78
C THR A 141 2.73 -3.47 -9.30
N TRP A 142 2.01 -2.47 -8.82
CA TRP A 142 1.43 -2.51 -7.48
C TRP A 142 -0.09 -2.63 -7.57
N THR A 143 -0.64 -3.56 -6.80
CA THR A 143 -2.06 -3.54 -6.43
C THR A 143 -2.15 -3.04 -5.00
N VAL A 144 -2.80 -1.90 -4.80
CA VAL A 144 -2.93 -1.23 -3.51
C VAL A 144 -4.38 -1.31 -3.05
N SER A 145 -4.62 -1.89 -1.88
CA SER A 145 -5.95 -2.05 -1.28
C SER A 145 -6.11 -1.17 -0.04
N GLY A 146 -7.35 -0.85 0.31
CA GLY A 146 -7.68 -0.05 1.50
C GLY A 146 -7.38 1.44 1.35
N VAL A 147 -7.20 1.94 0.13
CA VAL A 147 -6.90 3.36 -0.10
C VAL A 147 -8.05 4.23 0.43
N PRO A 148 -7.82 5.13 1.40
CA PRO A 148 -8.88 5.96 1.97
C PRO A 148 -9.53 6.85 0.91
N ALA A 149 -10.82 7.12 1.04
CA ALA A 149 -11.55 7.97 0.10
C ALA A 149 -11.02 9.41 -0.01
N GLY A 150 -10.30 9.88 1.03
CA GLY A 150 -9.63 11.18 1.06
C GLY A 150 -8.21 11.18 0.47
N ALA A 151 -7.63 10.00 0.24
CA ALA A 151 -6.29 9.85 -0.33
C ALA A 151 -6.35 9.70 -1.85
N GLY A 152 -5.31 10.16 -2.54
CA GLY A 152 -5.18 10.05 -3.98
C GLY A 152 -3.73 10.10 -4.42
N TRP A 153 -3.48 9.67 -5.66
CA TRP A 153 -2.15 9.77 -6.25
C TRP A 153 -1.88 11.21 -6.66
N LEU A 154 -0.97 11.87 -5.95
CA LEU A 154 -0.56 13.27 -6.15
C LEU A 154 0.47 13.38 -7.28
N VAL A 155 1.35 12.37 -7.39
CA VAL A 155 2.31 12.24 -8.50
C VAL A 155 2.05 10.95 -9.24
N LYS A 156 1.91 11.06 -10.57
CA LYS A 156 1.57 9.95 -11.47
C LYS A 156 2.53 9.97 -12.66
N ASP A 157 3.71 9.38 -12.51
CA ASP A 157 4.67 9.36 -13.62
C ASP A 157 4.05 8.67 -14.85
N ASP A 158 4.47 9.13 -16.03
CA ASP A 158 3.86 8.75 -17.29
C ASP A 158 2.32 8.82 -17.26
N LEU A 159 1.72 9.86 -16.68
CA LEU A 159 0.30 10.20 -16.88
C LEU A 159 0.10 11.61 -17.48
N TYR A 160 0.55 11.79 -18.72
CA TYR A 160 0.44 13.07 -19.43
C TYR A 160 -0.05 12.90 -20.87
N ARG A 161 -0.55 14.00 -21.42
CA ARG A 161 -1.19 14.09 -22.74
C ARG A 161 -0.65 15.28 -23.50
N PHE A 162 -0.67 15.21 -24.83
CA PHE A 162 -0.55 16.42 -25.63
C PHE A 162 -1.72 17.38 -25.34
N GLU A 163 -1.56 18.67 -25.65
CA GLU A 163 -2.65 19.65 -25.57
C GLU A 163 -3.90 19.23 -26.38
N SER A 164 -3.71 18.41 -27.42
CA SER A 164 -4.81 17.81 -28.18
C SER A 164 -5.65 16.78 -27.40
N GLY A 165 -5.20 16.35 -26.22
CA GLY A 165 -5.77 15.28 -25.41
C GLY A 165 -5.26 13.87 -25.75
N GLU A 166 -4.43 13.75 -26.79
CA GLU A 166 -3.85 12.48 -27.21
C GLU A 166 -2.76 12.00 -26.23
N LYS A 167 -2.78 10.70 -25.90
CA LYS A 167 -1.73 10.06 -25.09
C LYS A 167 -0.48 9.89 -25.98
N PRO A 168 0.72 10.34 -25.56
CA PRO A 168 1.94 10.08 -26.30
C PRO A 168 2.23 8.59 -26.39
N ASP A 169 2.76 8.12 -27.52
CA ASP A 169 3.09 6.71 -27.72
C ASP A 169 4.15 6.17 -26.74
N SER A 170 4.95 7.06 -26.13
CA SER A 170 5.99 6.70 -25.16
C SER A 170 5.50 6.59 -23.72
N ASN A 171 4.23 6.91 -23.48
CA ASN A 171 3.63 6.89 -22.16
C ASN A 171 2.97 5.51 -21.98
N TYR A 172 3.66 4.60 -21.30
CA TYR A 172 3.28 3.20 -21.23
C TYR A 172 2.57 2.82 -19.94
N ASP A 173 2.70 3.64 -18.91
CA ASP A 173 2.11 3.37 -17.62
C ASP A 173 0.59 3.29 -17.67
N ASN A 174 0.07 2.43 -16.80
CA ASN A 174 -1.35 2.22 -16.61
C ASN A 174 -1.72 2.61 -15.18
N TRP A 175 -2.61 3.57 -15.07
CA TRP A 175 -3.14 4.08 -13.81
C TRP A 175 -4.62 3.71 -13.70
N ASN A 176 -4.95 2.79 -12.80
CA ASN A 176 -6.32 2.51 -12.38
C ASN A 176 -6.43 2.84 -10.89
N THR A 177 -6.98 4.01 -10.58
CA THR A 177 -6.95 4.57 -9.22
C THR A 177 -8.35 4.93 -8.71
N ASP A 178 -9.38 4.26 -9.23
CA ASP A 178 -10.76 4.51 -8.87
C ASP A 178 -11.15 3.65 -7.65
N GLY A 179 -11.63 4.29 -6.58
CA GLY A 179 -12.11 3.62 -5.37
C GLY A 179 -10.98 3.27 -4.39
N THR A 180 -11.18 2.21 -3.60
CA THR A 180 -10.27 1.79 -2.53
C THR A 180 -9.20 0.78 -2.99
N ASN A 181 -9.34 0.26 -4.22
CA ASN A 181 -8.45 -0.72 -4.81
C ASN A 181 -7.80 -0.14 -6.06
N ASN A 182 -6.56 0.30 -5.92
CA ASN A 182 -5.77 0.89 -6.98
C ASN A 182 -4.88 -0.18 -7.63
N ARG A 183 -4.64 -0.06 -8.93
CA ARG A 183 -3.61 -0.81 -9.62
C ARG A 183 -2.83 0.12 -10.53
N ILE A 184 -1.50 0.05 -10.38
CA ILE A 184 -0.57 0.85 -11.16
C ILE A 184 0.45 -0.09 -11.77
N ASP A 185 0.65 0.02 -13.07
CA ASP A 185 1.70 -0.69 -13.80
C ASP A 185 2.68 0.36 -14.36
N TRP A 186 3.93 0.29 -13.92
CA TRP A 186 5.03 1.15 -14.35
C TRP A 186 5.98 0.42 -15.31
N THR A 187 6.54 1.15 -16.28
CA THR A 187 7.69 0.68 -17.03
C THR A 187 8.57 1.83 -17.53
N TRP A 188 9.86 1.73 -17.25
CA TRP A 188 10.83 2.77 -17.59
C TRP A 188 12.02 2.19 -18.34
N GLY A 189 12.57 3.02 -19.23
CA GLY A 189 13.75 2.68 -20.01
C GLY A 189 15.05 2.92 -19.26
N PRO A 190 16.19 2.55 -19.88
CA PRO A 190 17.51 2.84 -19.33
C PRO A 190 17.70 4.33 -19.08
N THR A 191 18.52 4.64 -18.08
CA THR A 191 18.87 5.99 -17.61
C THR A 191 17.68 6.82 -17.10
N ARG A 192 16.61 6.16 -16.67
CA ARG A 192 15.44 6.80 -16.07
C ARG A 192 14.98 5.97 -14.88
N GLY A 193 14.15 6.60 -14.07
CA GLY A 193 13.36 5.91 -13.05
C GLY A 193 11.88 6.18 -13.30
N ASP A 194 11.07 5.72 -12.36
CA ASP A 194 9.61 5.82 -12.41
C ASP A 194 9.02 5.94 -10.99
N GLY A 195 7.70 6.00 -10.86
CA GLY A 195 7.00 5.83 -9.60
C GLY A 195 5.85 6.81 -9.38
N GLY A 196 5.62 7.16 -8.12
CA GLY A 196 4.51 8.04 -7.76
C GLY A 196 4.41 8.33 -6.27
N VAL A 197 3.41 9.13 -5.93
CA VAL A 197 3.13 9.54 -4.55
C VAL A 197 1.65 9.37 -4.25
N LEU A 198 1.34 8.60 -3.21
CA LEU A 198 0.00 8.45 -2.65
C LEU A 198 -0.12 9.34 -1.40
N GLY A 199 -1.06 10.27 -1.39
CA GLY A 199 -1.27 11.14 -0.24
C GLY A 199 -2.65 11.82 -0.23
N HIS A 200 -3.03 12.48 0.85
CA HIS A 200 -2.37 12.41 2.16
C HIS A 200 -2.95 11.27 3.00
N LEU A 201 -2.17 10.74 3.94
CA LEU A 201 -2.56 9.63 4.80
C LEU A 201 -2.88 10.16 6.20
N ASP A 202 -4.11 9.91 6.66
CA ASP A 202 -4.56 10.31 7.99
C ASP A 202 -4.20 9.25 9.04
N PRO A 203 -4.00 9.62 10.32
CA PRO A 203 -3.89 8.65 11.40
C PRO A 203 -5.11 7.71 11.47
N GLY A 204 -4.84 6.42 11.64
CA GLY A 204 -5.78 5.31 11.50
C GLY A 204 -5.82 4.68 10.11
N THR A 205 -5.05 5.19 9.14
CA THR A 205 -4.99 4.60 7.79
C THR A 205 -4.16 3.32 7.80
N ALA A 206 -4.66 2.25 7.17
CA ALA A 206 -3.90 1.06 6.81
C ALA A 206 -4.17 0.72 5.33
N ILE A 207 -3.10 0.52 4.55
CA ILE A 207 -3.18 0.13 3.14
C ILE A 207 -2.34 -1.11 2.87
N GLY A 208 -2.86 -2.02 2.07
CA GLY A 208 -2.13 -3.20 1.60
C GLY A 208 -1.47 -2.91 0.26
N ILE A 209 -0.23 -3.37 0.06
CA ILE A 209 0.49 -3.31 -1.21
C ILE A 209 0.88 -4.73 -1.59
N ASN A 210 0.33 -5.22 -2.69
CA ASN A 210 0.77 -6.45 -3.33
C ASN A 210 1.66 -6.10 -4.53
N PRO A 211 3.00 -6.21 -4.39
CA PRO A 211 3.93 -5.87 -5.44
C PRO A 211 4.13 -7.01 -6.42
N ALA A 212 4.46 -6.67 -7.66
CA ALA A 212 5.03 -7.57 -8.64
C ALA A 212 6.14 -6.83 -9.39
N PHE A 213 7.38 -7.28 -9.23
CA PHE A 213 8.54 -6.73 -9.92
C PHE A 213 9.03 -7.69 -11.01
N ASN A 214 9.81 -7.17 -11.96
CA ASN A 214 10.48 -7.98 -12.98
C ASN A 214 9.49 -8.87 -13.75
N GLU A 215 9.78 -10.16 -13.94
CA GLU A 215 8.96 -11.09 -14.73
C GLU A 215 7.50 -11.20 -14.27
N ASP A 216 7.22 -10.87 -13.00
CA ASP A 216 5.87 -10.87 -12.44
C ASP A 216 5.09 -9.56 -12.73
N ALA A 217 5.80 -8.48 -13.08
CA ALA A 217 5.18 -7.19 -13.39
C ALA A 217 4.40 -7.25 -14.71
N ALA A 218 3.26 -6.56 -14.77
CA ALA A 218 2.35 -6.66 -15.92
C ALA A 218 2.97 -6.18 -17.24
N LEU A 219 3.86 -5.18 -17.19
CA LEU A 219 4.49 -4.57 -18.36
C LEU A 219 5.86 -5.16 -18.71
N TYR A 220 6.31 -6.19 -17.99
CA TYR A 220 7.63 -6.78 -18.19
C TYR A 220 7.84 -7.30 -19.61
N GLY A 221 8.97 -6.94 -20.22
CA GLY A 221 9.35 -7.36 -21.57
C GLY A 221 8.45 -6.82 -22.69
N GLN A 222 7.52 -5.89 -22.38
CA GLN A 222 6.64 -5.30 -23.40
C GLN A 222 7.24 -4.04 -24.04
N HIS A 223 7.84 -3.18 -23.23
CA HIS A 223 8.28 -1.84 -23.64
C HIS A 223 9.76 -1.60 -23.36
N TYR A 224 10.18 -1.92 -22.14
CA TYR A 224 11.55 -1.77 -21.68
C TYR A 224 12.05 -3.05 -21.00
N GLU A 225 13.38 -3.16 -20.93
CA GLU A 225 14.09 -4.25 -20.27
C GLU A 225 14.77 -3.70 -19.02
N GLY A 226 15.23 -4.59 -18.15
CA GLY A 226 15.93 -4.25 -16.92
C GLY A 226 15.38 -5.04 -15.74
N THR A 227 16.06 -4.93 -14.60
CA THR A 227 15.75 -5.70 -13.40
C THR A 227 15.90 -4.81 -12.17
N ILE A 228 14.90 -4.89 -11.29
CA ILE A 228 15.00 -4.45 -9.90
C ILE A 228 15.55 -5.61 -9.08
N ASP A 229 16.71 -5.38 -8.48
CA ASP A 229 17.41 -6.35 -7.64
C ASP A 229 17.07 -6.17 -6.16
N GLU A 230 16.72 -4.94 -5.75
CA GLU A 230 16.44 -4.58 -4.36
C GLU A 230 15.17 -3.74 -4.26
N TRP A 231 14.36 -4.00 -3.23
CA TRP A 231 13.34 -3.08 -2.77
C TRP A 231 13.68 -2.64 -1.36
N GLN A 232 13.70 -1.33 -1.11
CA GLN A 232 14.18 -0.75 0.14
C GLN A 232 13.14 0.17 0.76
N LEU A 233 12.92 -0.03 2.06
CA LEU A 233 12.22 0.91 2.92
C LEU A 233 13.23 1.92 3.47
N LEU A 234 12.93 3.22 3.35
CA LEU A 234 13.73 4.28 3.95
C LEU A 234 13.04 4.85 5.20
N SER A 235 13.84 5.08 6.24
CA SER A 235 13.44 5.80 7.45
C SER A 235 14.44 6.91 7.73
N ALA A 236 13.98 8.07 8.18
CA ALA A 236 14.87 9.12 8.66
C ALA A 236 15.68 8.63 9.88
N ASP A 237 16.92 9.10 10.03
CA ASP A 237 17.80 8.73 11.15
C ASP A 237 17.93 9.81 12.24
N GLY A 238 17.23 10.94 12.08
CA GLY A 238 17.26 12.09 12.99
C GLY A 238 18.49 13.00 12.85
N GLU A 239 19.51 12.62 12.07
CA GLU A 239 20.72 13.43 11.80
C GLU A 239 20.72 14.02 10.38
N GLY A 240 19.60 13.90 9.67
CA GLY A 240 19.44 14.33 8.28
C GLY A 240 19.90 13.29 7.25
N GLY A 241 20.14 12.04 7.68
CA GLY A 241 20.34 10.90 6.81
C GLY A 241 19.13 9.95 6.80
N VAL A 242 19.33 8.80 6.16
CA VAL A 242 18.32 7.73 6.10
C VAL A 242 18.94 6.38 6.46
N THR A 243 18.20 5.58 7.21
CA THR A 243 18.42 4.14 7.33
C THR A 243 17.68 3.42 6.20
N ARG A 244 18.14 2.20 5.87
CA ARG A 244 17.57 1.39 4.80
C ARG A 244 17.32 -0.03 5.29
N SER A 245 16.10 -0.50 5.14
CA SER A 245 15.72 -1.89 5.34
C SER A 245 15.40 -2.52 3.99
N THR A 246 15.77 -3.78 3.79
CA THR A 246 15.42 -4.53 2.58
C THR A 246 14.02 -5.11 2.75
N LEU A 247 13.21 -4.99 1.69
CA LEU A 247 11.91 -5.63 1.54
C LEU A 247 12.01 -6.77 0.53
N ASP A 248 11.17 -7.78 0.68
CA ASP A 248 11.00 -8.88 -0.28
C ASP A 248 10.20 -8.40 -1.51
N LEU A 249 10.74 -8.63 -2.71
CA LEU A 249 10.15 -8.20 -3.98
C LEU A 249 8.82 -8.89 -4.31
N GLY A 250 8.58 -10.10 -3.79
CA GLY A 250 7.41 -10.90 -4.12
C GLY A 250 6.38 -11.00 -2.99
N ALA A 251 6.68 -10.44 -1.81
CA ALA A 251 5.79 -10.52 -0.66
C ALA A 251 4.92 -9.25 -0.53
N PRO A 252 3.61 -9.39 -0.28
CA PRO A 252 2.76 -8.25 0.03
C PRO A 252 3.18 -7.61 1.35
N LEU A 253 2.92 -6.31 1.49
CA LEU A 253 3.14 -5.57 2.73
C LEU A 253 1.93 -4.72 3.11
N THR A 254 1.84 -4.35 4.38
CA THR A 254 0.89 -3.38 4.91
C THR A 254 1.64 -2.11 5.29
N VAL A 255 1.07 -0.96 4.98
CA VAL A 255 1.55 0.37 5.41
C VAL A 255 0.48 0.97 6.30
N ALA A 256 0.84 1.36 7.52
CA ALA A 256 -0.08 1.94 8.49
C ALA A 256 0.42 3.28 9.04
N VAL A 257 -0.52 4.18 9.32
CA VAL A 257 -0.33 5.39 10.13
C VAL A 257 -1.13 5.17 11.40
N GLU A 258 -0.50 4.65 12.44
CA GLU A 258 -1.13 4.37 13.72
C GLU A 258 -1.28 5.67 14.53
N ARG A 259 -2.36 5.76 15.31
CA ARG A 259 -2.51 6.85 16.27
C ARG A 259 -1.58 6.57 17.44
N ALA A 260 -0.80 7.56 17.86
CA ALA A 260 -0.04 7.36 19.08
C ALA A 260 -0.98 7.27 20.27
N SER A 261 -0.85 6.18 21.02
CA SER A 261 -1.50 5.99 22.30
C SER A 261 -0.96 7.05 23.26
N ALA A 262 -1.83 7.90 23.79
CA ALA A 262 -1.46 9.01 24.67
C ALA A 262 -0.83 8.57 26.00
N ASP A 263 -0.89 7.27 26.31
CA ASP A 263 -0.36 6.68 27.53
C ASP A 263 0.84 5.78 27.20
N GLY A 264 2.02 6.39 27.14
CA GLY A 264 3.33 5.73 26.98
C GLY A 264 3.76 4.86 28.17
N ASP A 265 2.80 4.27 28.87
CA ASP A 265 3.02 3.29 29.95
C ASP A 265 1.82 2.35 29.96
N SER A 266 1.79 1.37 29.05
CA SER A 266 0.89 0.26 29.23
C SER A 266 1.45 -1.04 28.68
N ASP A 267 1.67 -1.95 29.63
CA ASP A 267 1.56 -3.40 29.48
C ASP A 267 0.07 -3.77 29.27
N ASP A 268 -0.77 -2.85 28.78
CA ASP A 268 -2.17 -3.12 28.45
C ASP A 268 -2.22 -3.66 27.04
N THR A 269 -2.79 -4.85 26.97
CA THR A 269 -3.20 -5.54 25.76
C THR A 269 -3.81 -4.57 24.74
N ASP A 270 -3.08 -4.30 23.66
CA ASP A 270 -3.67 -3.79 22.42
C ASP A 270 -4.82 -4.73 22.07
N LEU A 271 -6.05 -4.26 22.28
CA LEU A 271 -7.26 -4.97 21.88
C LEU A 271 -7.36 -4.83 20.36
N ASP A 272 -6.90 -5.85 19.64
CA ASP A 272 -7.00 -5.92 18.19
C ASP A 272 -8.46 -6.21 17.79
N LEU A 273 -9.26 -5.16 17.68
CA LEU A 273 -10.65 -5.29 17.25
C LEU A 273 -10.73 -5.60 15.75
N SER A 274 -10.68 -6.88 15.39
CA SER A 274 -11.01 -7.32 14.04
C SER A 274 -12.52 -7.45 13.84
N VAL A 275 -13.12 -6.56 13.05
CA VAL A 275 -14.51 -6.73 12.60
C VAL A 275 -14.50 -7.76 11.46
N SER A 276 -14.45 -9.04 11.79
CA SER A 276 -14.67 -10.10 10.81
C SER A 276 -16.18 -10.26 10.58
N PRO A 277 -16.77 -9.83 9.45
CA PRO A 277 -18.03 -10.41 9.04
C PRO A 277 -17.77 -11.92 8.93
N PRO A 278 -18.61 -12.80 9.51
CA PRO A 278 -18.37 -14.22 9.40
C PRO A 278 -18.31 -14.58 7.91
N ASP A 279 -17.46 -15.53 7.54
CA ASP A 279 -17.43 -16.16 6.21
C ASP A 279 -18.83 -16.64 5.74
N ALA A 280 -19.80 -16.67 6.65
CA ALA A 280 -21.21 -16.80 6.35
C ALA A 280 -21.79 -15.48 5.83
N LYS A 281 -22.09 -15.46 4.52
CA LYS A 281 -23.19 -14.68 3.92
C LYS A 281 -24.26 -14.40 4.98
N ILE A 282 -24.53 -13.12 5.30
CA ILE A 282 -25.53 -12.76 6.32
C ILE A 282 -26.84 -13.42 5.95
N ASN A 283 -27.15 -14.50 6.67
CA ASN A 283 -28.30 -15.32 6.34
C ASN A 283 -29.53 -14.53 6.78
N VAL A 284 -30.37 -14.12 5.84
CA VAL A 284 -31.61 -13.38 6.16
C VAL A 284 -32.53 -14.21 7.06
N GLU A 285 -32.30 -15.53 7.17
CA GLU A 285 -32.99 -16.42 8.11
C GLU A 285 -32.43 -16.39 9.55
N SER A 286 -31.22 -15.84 9.81
CA SER A 286 -30.67 -15.64 11.16
C SER A 286 -31.14 -14.31 11.77
N GLU A 287 -32.45 -14.17 12.00
CA GLU A 287 -33.13 -13.08 12.73
C GLU A 287 -32.69 -11.61 12.46
N GLY A 288 -31.94 -11.33 11.39
CA GLY A 288 -31.41 -10.00 11.07
C GLY A 288 -30.33 -9.51 12.03
N LEU A 289 -29.44 -10.37 12.52
CA LEU A 289 -28.31 -9.99 13.37
C LEU A 289 -26.97 -10.00 12.62
N ILE A 290 -26.13 -9.00 12.89
CA ILE A 290 -24.73 -8.89 12.47
C ILE A 290 -23.87 -9.27 13.69
N PRO A 291 -23.15 -10.40 13.66
CA PRO A 291 -22.13 -10.69 14.66
C PRO A 291 -20.89 -9.82 14.38
N VAL A 292 -20.31 -9.27 15.43
CA VAL A 292 -19.03 -8.56 15.43
C VAL A 292 -18.17 -9.20 16.50
N ASP A 293 -17.00 -9.66 16.08
CA ASP A 293 -15.98 -10.15 17.00
C ASP A 293 -15.13 -8.98 17.49
N ILE A 294 -14.89 -8.97 18.78
CA ILE A 294 -14.12 -7.95 19.49
C ILE A 294 -13.04 -8.74 20.22
N ASP A 295 -11.76 -8.51 19.97
CA ASP A 295 -10.73 -9.07 20.84
C ASP A 295 -11.00 -8.54 22.26
N CYS A 296 -11.17 -9.48 23.19
CA CYS A 296 -11.49 -9.22 24.58
C CYS A 296 -10.96 -10.41 25.41
N PRO A 297 -9.92 -10.22 26.24
CA PRO A 297 -9.42 -11.31 27.06
C PRO A 297 -10.42 -11.74 28.14
N ASP A 298 -11.27 -10.83 28.63
CA ASP A 298 -12.35 -11.10 29.58
C ASP A 298 -13.70 -10.46 29.16
N PRO A 299 -14.72 -11.27 28.79
CA PRO A 299 -16.05 -10.75 28.42
C PRO A 299 -16.77 -9.96 29.51
N SER A 300 -16.35 -10.11 30.78
CA SER A 300 -16.96 -9.37 31.90
C SER A 300 -16.49 -7.92 32.01
N GLU A 301 -15.38 -7.58 31.36
CA GLU A 301 -14.87 -6.21 31.27
C GLU A 301 -15.62 -5.40 30.21
N LEU A 302 -16.21 -6.06 29.23
CA LEU A 302 -16.94 -5.40 28.16
C LEU A 302 -18.29 -4.85 28.67
N ASP A 303 -18.46 -3.53 28.66
CA ASP A 303 -19.74 -2.91 28.99
C ASP A 303 -20.67 -2.96 27.78
N VAL A 304 -21.28 -4.11 27.53
CA VAL A 304 -22.13 -4.39 26.36
C VAL A 304 -23.24 -3.35 26.14
N ASP A 305 -23.74 -2.73 27.21
CA ASP A 305 -24.78 -1.69 27.14
C ASP A 305 -24.25 -0.35 26.60
N SER A 306 -22.93 -0.17 26.61
CA SER A 306 -22.25 1.02 26.05
C SER A 306 -21.89 0.86 24.58
N ILE A 307 -21.95 -0.36 24.03
CA ILE A 307 -21.50 -0.64 22.66
C ILE A 307 -22.56 -0.23 21.66
N SER A 308 -22.11 0.51 20.65
CA SER A 308 -22.86 1.03 19.53
C SER A 308 -22.18 0.63 18.24
N PHE A 309 -22.94 0.12 17.27
CA PHE A 309 -22.43 -0.29 15.96
C PHE A 309 -23.33 0.18 14.82
N GLY A 310 -22.76 0.66 13.73
CA GLY A 310 -23.54 1.06 12.56
C GLY A 310 -22.80 1.97 11.59
N ALA A 311 -23.55 2.69 10.76
CA ALA A 311 -22.96 3.73 9.91
C ALA A 311 -22.19 4.75 10.78
N PRO A 312 -21.00 5.24 10.37
CA PRO A 312 -20.20 6.15 11.17
C PRO A 312 -20.98 7.35 11.71
N GLU A 313 -21.76 8.03 10.85
CA GLU A 313 -22.60 9.16 11.25
C GLU A 313 -23.66 8.76 12.29
N ALA A 314 -24.23 7.56 12.21
CA ALA A 314 -25.23 7.09 13.17
C ALA A 314 -24.58 6.85 14.54
N VAL A 315 -23.42 6.21 14.58
CA VAL A 315 -22.67 5.94 15.81
C VAL A 315 -22.21 7.24 16.47
N ASP A 316 -21.66 8.19 15.71
CA ASP A 316 -21.21 9.49 16.21
C ASP A 316 -22.34 10.34 16.81
N ASN A 317 -23.53 10.23 16.24
CA ASN A 317 -24.72 10.91 16.75
C ASN A 317 -25.38 10.17 17.93
N GLY A 318 -24.81 9.05 18.39
CA GLY A 318 -25.35 8.21 19.46
C GLY A 318 -26.60 7.41 19.06
N ASN A 319 -26.81 7.21 17.76
CA ASN A 319 -27.94 6.47 17.18
C ASN A 319 -27.54 5.10 16.62
N GLY A 320 -26.30 4.65 16.81
CA GLY A 320 -25.89 3.31 16.36
C GLY A 320 -26.67 2.19 17.07
N ALA A 321 -26.66 1.01 16.45
CA ALA A 321 -27.34 -0.16 16.99
C ALA A 321 -26.72 -0.57 18.32
N SER A 322 -27.57 -0.77 19.33
CA SER A 322 -27.13 -1.34 20.60
C SER A 322 -26.98 -2.85 20.50
N ALA A 323 -25.97 -3.40 21.16
CA ALA A 323 -25.77 -4.83 21.31
C ALA A 323 -27.02 -5.51 21.90
N LYS A 324 -27.46 -6.64 21.33
CA LYS A 324 -28.63 -7.40 21.82
C LYS A 324 -28.27 -8.55 22.75
N HIS A 325 -27.09 -9.15 22.56
CA HIS A 325 -26.62 -10.29 23.35
C HIS A 325 -25.11 -10.48 23.12
N HIS A 326 -24.36 -10.83 24.16
CA HIS A 326 -23.10 -11.54 24.02
C HIS A 326 -23.38 -13.02 24.27
N GLU A 327 -22.97 -13.90 23.37
CA GLU A 327 -22.91 -15.32 23.71
C GLU A 327 -21.51 -15.55 24.28
N GLY A 328 -21.43 -15.85 25.57
CA GLY A 328 -20.17 -16.07 26.30
C GLY A 328 -19.49 -17.39 25.94
N HIS A 329 -19.33 -17.67 24.64
CA HIS A 329 -18.42 -18.68 24.16
C HIS A 329 -17.06 -18.03 23.98
N ALA A 330 -16.38 -17.80 25.10
CA ALA A 330 -14.97 -17.41 25.14
C ALA A 330 -14.12 -18.61 24.67
N GLU A 331 -14.17 -18.90 23.38
CA GLU A 331 -13.07 -19.60 22.73
C GLU A 331 -12.07 -18.50 22.34
N GLU A 332 -10.89 -18.54 22.97
CA GLU A 332 -9.68 -17.83 22.52
C GLU A 332 -9.76 -16.29 22.45
N GLY A 333 -10.10 -15.62 23.57
CA GLY A 333 -9.85 -14.18 23.71
C GLY A 333 -10.71 -13.28 22.84
N THR A 334 -11.84 -13.76 22.30
CA THR A 334 -12.76 -12.93 21.51
C THR A 334 -14.16 -12.87 22.13
N CYS A 335 -14.75 -11.69 22.12
CA CYS A 335 -16.13 -11.37 22.46
C CYS A 335 -16.95 -11.24 21.18
N ARG A 336 -17.89 -12.17 20.95
CA ARG A 336 -18.88 -12.01 19.88
C ARG A 336 -20.11 -11.25 20.35
N VAL A 337 -20.37 -10.11 19.73
CA VAL A 337 -21.53 -9.24 20.01
C VAL A 337 -22.45 -9.18 18.80
N HIS A 338 -23.76 -9.23 19.01
CA HIS A 338 -24.74 -9.21 17.93
C HIS A 338 -25.54 -7.90 17.87
N PHE A 339 -25.65 -7.34 16.67
CA PHE A 339 -26.38 -6.09 16.36
C PHE A 339 -27.49 -6.35 15.35
N ARG A 340 -28.63 -5.65 15.45
CA ARG A 340 -29.68 -5.80 14.43
C ARG A 340 -29.34 -5.00 13.18
N VAL A 341 -29.38 -5.65 12.02
CA VAL A 341 -29.14 -5.02 10.71
C VAL A 341 -30.04 -3.79 10.51
N ASP A 342 -31.32 -3.89 10.86
CA ASP A 342 -32.27 -2.78 10.69
C ASP A 342 -31.98 -1.58 11.61
N ASP A 343 -31.21 -1.79 12.69
CA ASP A 343 -30.84 -0.76 13.66
C ASP A 343 -29.48 -0.12 13.32
N THR A 344 -28.69 -0.67 12.37
CA THR A 344 -27.31 -0.19 12.11
C THR A 344 -27.23 0.99 11.14
N GLU A 345 -28.27 1.25 10.36
CA GLU A 345 -28.28 2.23 9.26
C GLU A 345 -27.17 2.03 8.21
N ILE A 346 -26.50 0.85 8.18
CA ILE A 346 -25.46 0.54 7.20
C ILE A 346 -26.11 0.37 5.83
N ASP A 347 -25.66 1.14 4.84
CA ASP A 347 -26.02 0.91 3.44
C ASP A 347 -25.16 -0.24 2.90
N PRO A 348 -25.75 -1.39 2.51
CA PRO A 348 -25.00 -2.53 1.99
C PRO A 348 -24.24 -2.20 0.69
N LYS A 349 -24.46 -1.03 0.07
CA LYS A 349 -23.73 -0.58 -1.12
C LYS A 349 -22.55 0.34 -0.83
N ASN A 350 -22.45 0.89 0.38
CA ASN A 350 -21.47 1.92 0.76
C ASN A 350 -20.99 1.63 2.18
N ALA A 351 -20.20 0.56 2.35
CA ALA A 351 -20.07 -0.12 3.62
C ALA A 351 -18.82 0.28 4.39
N LEU A 352 -18.86 1.49 4.98
CA LEU A 352 -18.09 1.77 6.18
C LEU A 352 -19.00 1.52 7.38
N ALA A 353 -18.49 0.84 8.39
CA ALA A 353 -19.15 0.72 9.68
C ALA A 353 -18.23 1.18 10.78
N LYS A 354 -18.84 1.62 11.88
CA LYS A 354 -18.17 2.08 13.07
C LYS A 354 -18.66 1.26 14.24
N ILE A 355 -17.76 0.94 15.16
CA ILE A 355 -18.08 0.43 16.49
C ILE A 355 -17.49 1.36 17.55
N ALA A 356 -18.26 1.67 18.58
CA ALA A 356 -17.78 2.46 19.72
C ALA A 356 -18.35 1.88 21.02
N GLY A 357 -17.59 1.95 22.11
CA GLY A 357 -18.03 1.40 23.39
C GLY A 357 -17.08 1.70 24.54
N LYS A 358 -17.31 1.04 25.67
CA LYS A 358 -16.47 1.12 26.87
C LYS A 358 -16.07 -0.26 27.36
N ILE A 359 -14.88 -0.30 27.95
CA ILE A 359 -14.33 -1.44 28.68
C ILE A 359 -14.11 -0.99 30.13
N ARG A 360 -14.55 -1.82 31.08
CA ARG A 360 -14.30 -1.62 32.51
C ARG A 360 -12.87 -2.04 32.80
N GLY A 361 -12.01 -1.10 33.17
CA GLY A 361 -10.63 -1.41 33.56
C GLY A 361 -10.60 -2.44 34.68
N GLY A 362 -10.06 -3.61 34.38
CA GLY A 362 -10.02 -4.77 35.25
C GLY A 362 -8.95 -4.71 36.33
N ASP A 363 -8.72 -3.60 37.01
CA ASP A 363 -7.81 -3.57 38.17
C ASP A 363 -8.02 -2.35 39.07
N GLY A 364 -9.11 -2.33 39.83
CA GLY A 364 -9.23 -1.56 41.09
C GLY A 364 -9.19 -0.02 41.02
N ASP A 365 -8.77 0.58 39.92
CA ASP A 365 -8.57 2.02 39.73
C ASP A 365 -9.73 2.68 38.96
N GLY A 366 -10.81 1.95 38.72
CA GLY A 366 -12.15 2.51 38.42
C GLY A 366 -12.24 3.42 37.18
N GLY A 367 -11.26 3.37 36.28
CA GLY A 367 -11.31 4.05 34.99
C GLY A 367 -12.17 3.25 34.01
N ASP A 368 -13.20 3.89 33.47
CA ASP A 368 -13.86 3.40 32.25
C ASP A 368 -13.01 3.86 31.06
N SER A 369 -12.50 2.92 30.27
CA SER A 369 -11.81 3.23 29.01
C SER A 369 -12.81 3.18 27.86
N SER A 370 -12.81 4.19 26.98
CA SER A 370 -13.67 4.22 25.79
C SER A 370 -12.89 3.91 24.54
N PHE A 371 -13.48 3.13 23.62
CA PHE A 371 -12.91 2.84 22.29
C PHE A 371 -13.88 3.28 21.19
N SER A 372 -13.32 3.58 20.01
CA SER A 372 -14.06 3.91 18.79
C SER A 372 -13.23 3.51 17.58
N LEU A 373 -13.76 2.64 16.73
CA LEU A 373 -13.09 2.10 15.55
C LEU A 373 -13.99 2.23 14.32
N GLU A 374 -13.42 2.59 13.19
CA GLU A 374 -14.08 2.66 11.88
C GLU A 374 -13.40 1.69 10.93
N ASP A 375 -14.16 0.81 10.29
CA ASP A 375 -13.62 -0.18 9.35
C ASP A 375 -14.55 -0.36 8.14
N ALA A 376 -13.96 -0.74 7.01
CA ALA A 376 -14.69 -1.08 5.81
C ALA A 376 -15.25 -2.50 5.93
N ILE A 377 -16.57 -2.64 5.86
CA ILE A 377 -17.21 -3.95 5.80
C ILE A 377 -17.35 -4.32 4.32
N ASP A 378 -16.71 -5.39 3.88
CA ASP A 378 -17.01 -5.97 2.56
C ASP A 378 -18.43 -6.56 2.58
N ALA A 379 -19.40 -5.78 2.09
CA ALA A 379 -20.81 -6.02 2.30
C ALA A 379 -21.49 -6.84 1.21
N PHE A 380 -22.15 -7.91 1.66
CA PHE A 380 -23.50 -8.33 1.28
C PHE A 380 -23.79 -8.67 -0.20
N ASP A 381 -23.89 -9.97 -0.52
CA ASP A 381 -24.73 -10.42 -1.64
C ASP A 381 -26.13 -10.84 -1.12
N PRO A 382 -27.14 -9.95 -1.17
CA PRO A 382 -28.51 -10.30 -0.76
C PRO A 382 -29.18 -11.32 -1.69
N ASN A 383 -28.54 -11.71 -2.80
CA ASN A 383 -29.04 -12.70 -3.77
C ASN A 383 -28.23 -14.00 -3.79
N GLY A 384 -27.27 -14.18 -2.89
CA GLY A 384 -26.43 -15.37 -2.85
C GLY A 384 -27.28 -16.61 -2.55
N ASP A 385 -27.49 -17.46 -3.55
CA ASP A 385 -28.15 -18.74 -3.38
C ASP A 385 -27.38 -19.61 -2.37
N GLY A 386 -28.09 -20.07 -1.34
CA GLY A 386 -27.53 -20.97 -0.33
C GLY A 386 -27.22 -22.32 -0.96
N GLY A 387 -25.97 -22.52 -1.37
CA GLY A 387 -25.42 -23.84 -1.67
C GLY A 387 -25.40 -24.65 -0.38
N ASN A 388 -26.33 -25.60 -0.27
CA ASN A 388 -26.42 -26.58 0.80
C ASN A 388 -25.30 -27.62 0.62
N ASP A 389 -24.18 -27.42 1.30
CA ASP A 389 -23.13 -28.44 1.42
C ASP A 389 -23.59 -29.46 2.47
N GLY A 390 -24.23 -30.51 1.97
CA GLY A 390 -24.71 -31.61 2.79
C GLY A 390 -23.57 -32.45 3.32
N ASP A 391 -23.42 -32.45 4.64
CA ASP A 391 -22.73 -33.47 5.40
C ASP A 391 -23.33 -34.85 5.08
N GLY A 392 -22.48 -35.74 4.58
CA GLY A 392 -22.81 -37.12 4.26
C GLY A 392 -21.88 -38.08 4.99
N ASP A 393 -21.98 -38.13 6.31
CA ASP A 393 -21.44 -39.23 7.12
C ASP A 393 -22.62 -40.05 7.68
N ASP A 394 -22.72 -41.32 7.27
CA ASP A 394 -23.06 -42.42 8.17
C ASP A 394 -22.85 -43.80 7.52
N SER A 395 -21.90 -44.54 8.11
CA SER A 395 -22.04 -45.92 8.59
C SER A 395 -22.02 -47.13 7.63
N ASP A 396 -20.91 -47.88 7.75
CA ASP A 396 -20.78 -49.34 7.99
C ASP A 396 -21.82 -50.33 7.42
N ASP A 397 -21.33 -51.33 6.67
CA ASP A 397 -21.57 -52.76 6.95
C ASP A 397 -20.76 -53.70 6.01
N GLY A 398 -19.84 -54.48 6.59
CA GLY A 398 -19.80 -55.95 6.44
C GLY A 398 -19.25 -56.61 5.16
N ASP A 399 -18.08 -57.24 5.33
CA ASP A 399 -17.71 -58.62 4.93
C ASP A 399 -18.44 -59.31 3.75
N ASP A 400 -17.68 -59.75 2.72
CA ASP A 400 -17.66 -61.18 2.37
C ASP A 400 -16.45 -61.55 1.51
N GLU A 401 -15.67 -62.52 2.00
CA GLU A 401 -14.67 -63.23 1.21
C GLU A 401 -15.35 -64.31 0.35
N SER A 402 -14.99 -64.42 -0.92
CA SER A 402 -14.95 -65.75 -1.55
C SER A 402 -13.88 -65.84 -2.64
N GLU A 403 -12.84 -66.60 -2.33
CA GLU A 403 -12.06 -67.29 -3.34
C GLU A 403 -12.90 -68.39 -4.00
N GLY A 404 -12.75 -68.53 -5.32
CA GLY A 404 -13.45 -69.55 -6.09
C GLY A 404 -12.87 -69.71 -7.49
N GLU A 405 -11.79 -70.48 -7.57
CA GLU A 405 -11.18 -71.02 -8.78
C GLU A 405 -12.20 -71.65 -9.76
N GLY A 406 -11.93 -71.57 -11.07
CA GLY A 406 -12.27 -72.68 -11.96
C GLY A 406 -12.85 -72.36 -13.35
N ASN A 407 -11.94 -72.17 -14.31
CA ASN A 407 -11.84 -72.97 -15.54
C ASN A 407 -12.95 -72.90 -16.62
N GLY A 408 -12.57 -72.53 -17.85
CA GLY A 408 -13.11 -73.20 -19.04
C GLY A 408 -13.46 -72.37 -20.28
N LYS A 409 -12.43 -72.07 -21.09
CA LYS A 409 -12.36 -72.29 -22.55
C LYS A 409 -13.50 -71.81 -23.47
N ASN A 410 -13.09 -70.96 -24.43
CA ASN A 410 -13.27 -71.02 -25.90
C ASN A 410 -13.55 -69.60 -26.42
N GLY A 411 -12.83 -68.99 -27.34
CA GLY A 411 -11.74 -69.43 -28.22
C GLY A 411 -11.72 -68.53 -29.46
N ARG A 412 -10.55 -68.47 -30.12
CA ARG A 412 -10.31 -67.95 -31.49
C ARG A 412 -10.47 -66.43 -31.62
N GLY A 413 -9.53 -65.64 -32.12
CA GLY A 413 -8.29 -65.87 -32.84
C GLY A 413 -7.95 -64.54 -33.55
N PRO A 414 -6.68 -64.26 -33.88
CA PRO A 414 -6.14 -62.92 -34.11
C PRO A 414 -5.71 -62.76 -35.60
N PRO A 415 -4.70 -61.93 -35.91
CA PRO A 415 -4.67 -60.47 -36.09
C PRO A 415 -4.41 -60.13 -37.59
N ASP A 416 -4.06 -58.88 -37.93
CA ASP A 416 -3.00 -58.50 -38.91
C ASP A 416 -3.25 -57.13 -39.60
N HIS A 417 -2.12 -56.51 -39.99
CA HIS A 417 -1.87 -55.31 -40.84
C HIS A 417 -1.81 -53.97 -40.07
N ALA A 418 -0.67 -53.31 -39.84
CA ALA A 418 0.57 -53.09 -40.60
C ALA A 418 0.42 -52.18 -41.85
N ASP A 419 1.27 -51.16 -41.85
CA ASP A 419 1.90 -50.46 -42.98
C ASP A 419 1.27 -49.17 -43.56
N ASP A 420 2.02 -48.09 -43.34
CA ASP A 420 2.66 -47.22 -44.35
C ASP A 420 1.96 -46.04 -45.07
N ASP A 421 2.85 -45.09 -45.39
CA ASP A 421 2.85 -43.97 -46.37
C ASP A 421 2.44 -42.57 -45.85
N GLU A 422 3.36 -41.63 -45.65
CA GLU A 422 4.24 -40.90 -46.60
C GLU A 422 3.50 -40.08 -47.69
N ASN A 423 3.41 -38.74 -47.50
CA ASN A 423 3.82 -37.69 -48.46
C ASN A 423 3.34 -36.30 -47.94
N ASN A 424 4.21 -35.32 -47.67
CA ASN A 424 4.95 -34.44 -48.59
C ASN A 424 4.09 -33.29 -49.16
N GLY A 425 4.48 -32.06 -48.81
CA GLY A 425 3.85 -30.83 -49.29
C GLY A 425 4.72 -29.61 -49.03
N LYS A 426 5.85 -29.52 -49.76
CA LYS A 426 6.69 -28.32 -49.89
C LYS A 426 5.89 -27.15 -50.49
N GLY A 427 6.04 -25.96 -49.91
CA GLY A 427 5.62 -24.68 -50.51
C GLY A 427 6.64 -23.58 -50.24
N ASN A 428 7.56 -23.37 -51.18
CA ASN A 428 8.46 -22.21 -51.25
C ASN A 428 7.67 -20.94 -51.60
N GLY A 429 7.95 -19.83 -50.92
CA GLY A 429 7.58 -18.48 -51.34
C GLY A 429 8.68 -17.48 -51.00
N LYS A 430 9.52 -17.17 -51.99
CA LYS A 430 10.50 -16.07 -51.97
C LYS A 430 9.83 -14.83 -52.55
N ASP A 431 9.98 -13.68 -51.90
CA ASP A 431 10.12 -12.36 -52.55
C ASP A 431 10.67 -11.36 -51.51
N ASN A 432 11.90 -10.87 -51.62
CA ASN A 432 12.39 -9.76 -52.47
C ASN A 432 11.78 -8.39 -52.15
N GLY A 433 12.44 -7.65 -51.25
CA GLY A 433 12.21 -6.22 -51.05
C GLY A 433 13.51 -5.50 -50.67
N LYS A 434 14.33 -5.17 -51.68
CA LYS A 434 15.49 -4.27 -51.55
C LYS A 434 15.00 -2.83 -51.40
N GLY A 435 15.46 -2.12 -50.37
CA GLY A 435 15.31 -0.68 -50.23
C GLY A 435 16.62 -0.04 -49.75
N ASN A 436 17.46 0.36 -50.71
CA ASN A 436 18.63 1.20 -50.47
C ASN A 436 18.18 2.64 -50.16
N GLY A 437 18.73 3.24 -49.10
CA GLY A 437 18.59 4.67 -48.80
C GLY A 437 19.84 5.22 -48.12
N ARG A 438 20.91 5.45 -48.90
CA ARG A 438 22.08 6.24 -48.47
C ARG A 438 21.72 7.73 -48.59
N GLY A 439 21.75 8.45 -47.47
CA GLY A 439 21.67 9.92 -47.43
C GLY A 439 22.95 10.51 -46.84
N ASN A 440 23.90 10.83 -47.71
CA ASN A 440 25.13 11.57 -47.39
C ASN A 440 24.80 13.08 -47.39
N GLY A 441 24.93 13.76 -46.25
CA GLY A 441 24.73 15.20 -46.12
C GLY A 441 25.94 15.89 -45.52
N ASN A 442 26.89 16.27 -46.39
CA ASN A 442 28.09 17.02 -46.05
C ASN A 442 27.80 18.52 -46.22
N GLY A 443 27.78 19.29 -45.13
CA GLY A 443 27.47 20.73 -45.11
C GLY A 443 28.64 21.56 -44.61
N LYS A 444 29.15 22.45 -45.47
CA LYS A 444 30.36 23.27 -45.36
C LYS A 444 30.26 24.44 -44.36
N GLN A 445 31.43 24.79 -43.81
CA GLN A 445 31.83 26.10 -43.29
C GLN A 445 31.47 27.30 -44.19
N LYS A 446 31.17 28.42 -43.54
CA LYS A 446 31.63 29.83 -43.76
C LYS A 446 30.92 30.64 -42.65
N GLY A 447 31.58 31.37 -41.75
CA GLY A 447 32.60 32.37 -42.01
C GLY A 447 31.93 33.74 -42.17
N ASN A 448 31.69 34.44 -41.05
CA ASN A 448 31.83 35.88 -40.91
C ASN A 448 31.84 36.26 -39.42
#